data_AF-A0A515CSZ8-F1
#
_entry.id   AF-A0A515CSZ8-F1
#
_cell.length_a   1.000
_cell.length_b   1.000
_cell.length_c   1.000
_cell.angle_alpha   90.00
_cell.angle_beta   90.00
_cell.angle_gamma   90.00
#
_symmetry.space_group_name_H-M   'P 1'
#
loop_
_entity.id
_entity.type
_entity.pdbx_description
1 polymer ?
#
loop_
_entity_poly.entity_id
_entity_poly.type
_entity_poly.pdbx_seq_one_letter_code
_entity_poly.pdbx_strand_id
1 'polypeptide(L)' 'MKPMQLIDAQCRIEQAQQILNLWLESCNDDTDQVERTMVCAMITLLDGVPESIRAFNNGTKKTYWGPCTDDN' A
#
# COMPACT_ATOMS: atom_id res chain seq x y z
N MET A 1 1.89 -9.43 11.08
CA MET A 1 1.47 -8.03 10.99
C MET A 1 -0.05 -7.94 10.96
N LYS A 2 -0.64 -6.93 11.60
CA LYS A 2 -2.08 -6.67 11.54
C LYS A 2 -2.39 -5.87 10.27
N PRO A 3 -3.43 -6.22 9.49
CA PRO A 3 -3.83 -5.42 8.34
C PRO A 3 -4.29 -4.02 8.79
N MET A 4 -3.73 -3.00 8.15
CA MET A 4 -4.12 -1.58 8.23
C MET A 4 -5.40 -1.30 7.41
N GLN A 5 -6.07 -0.17 7.68
CA GLN A 5 -7.25 0.24 6.91
C GLN A 5 -6.87 0.49 5.44
N LEU A 6 -7.83 0.32 4.51
CA LEU A 6 -7.58 0.52 3.09
C LEU A 6 -7.18 1.97 2.77
N ILE A 7 -7.77 2.94 3.46
CA ILE A 7 -7.45 4.36 3.30
C ILE A 7 -6.00 4.67 3.71
N ASP A 8 -5.53 4.06 4.80
CA ASP A 8 -4.15 4.20 5.23
C ASP A 8 -3.21 3.57 4.19
N ALA A 9 -3.63 2.44 3.59
CA ALA A 9 -2.83 1.69 2.62
C ALA A 9 -2.66 2.50 1.34
N GLN A 10 -3.73 3.16 0.90
CA GLN A 10 -3.68 4.12 -0.20
C GLN A 10 -2.74 5.29 0.10
N CYS A 11 -2.86 5.91 1.28
CA CYS A 11 -2.01 7.05 1.64
C CYS A 11 -0.51 6.69 1.66
N ARG A 12 -0.16 5.49 2.12
CA ARG A 12 1.23 5.01 2.09
C ARG A 12 1.76 4.75 0.68
N ILE A 13 0.91 4.29 -0.24
CA ILE A 13 1.27 4.15 -1.66
C ILE A 13 1.57 5.54 -2.26
N GLU A 14 0.72 6.54 -1.99
CA GLU A 14 0.92 7.91 -2.48
C GLU A 14 2.22 8.52 -1.94
N GLN A 15 2.51 8.33 -0.65
CA GLN A 15 3.78 8.75 -0.05
C GLN A 15 4.98 8.05 -0.68
N ALA A 16 4.90 6.73 -0.93
CA ALA A 16 5.96 5.99 -1.59
C ALA A 16 6.22 6.49 -3.02
N GLN A 17 5.17 6.88 -3.76
CA GLN A 17 5.29 7.49 -5.08
C GLN A 17 6.00 8.86 -5.02
N GLN A 18 5.71 9.69 -4.02
CA GLN A 18 6.41 10.96 -3.84
C GLN A 18 7.91 10.76 -3.59
N ILE A 19 8.27 9.77 -2.76
CA ILE A 19 9.69 9.43 -2.51
C ILE A 19 10.37 8.94 -3.79
N LEU A 20 9.68 8.16 -4.64
CA LEU A 20 10.21 7.71 -5.92
C LEU A 20 10.47 8.87 -6.89
N ASN A 21 9.56 9.86 -6.94
CA ASN A 21 9.77 11.05 -7.76
C ASN A 21 10.96 11.87 -7.26
N LEU A 22 11.06 12.09 -5.95
CA LEU A 22 12.22 12.77 -5.36
C LEU A 22 13.52 12.02 -5.64
N TRP A 23 13.48 10.68 -5.63
CA TRP A 23 14.63 9.86 -5.96
C TRP A 23 15.08 10.06 -7.42
N LEU A 24 14.15 10.01 -8.38
CA LEU A 24 14.44 10.25 -9.79
C LEU A 24 15.02 11.65 -10.04
N GLU A 25 14.55 12.67 -9.32
CA GLU A 25 15.08 14.03 -9.38
C GLU A 25 16.47 14.16 -8.74
N SER A 26 16.80 13.29 -7.78
CA SER A 26 18.04 13.32 -7.00
C SER A 26 19.20 12.52 -7.59
N CYS A 27 18.99 11.77 -8.69
CA CYS A 27 20.02 10.96 -9.35
C CYS A 27 21.08 11.83 -10.04
N ASN A 28 21.99 12.39 -9.26
CA ASN A 28 23.27 12.97 -9.69
C ASN A 28 24.41 12.27 -8.92
N ASP A 29 25.61 12.25 -9.52
CA ASP A 29 26.80 11.39 -9.33
C ASP A 29 27.31 10.96 -7.91
N ASP A 30 26.66 11.32 -6.79
CA ASP A 30 27.02 10.90 -5.42
C ASP A 30 25.91 10.03 -4.77
N THR A 31 25.44 9.04 -5.52
CA THR A 31 24.07 8.51 -5.39
C THR A 31 23.87 7.40 -4.35
N ASP A 32 24.94 6.75 -3.88
CA ASP A 32 24.83 5.48 -3.13
C ASP A 32 24.12 5.59 -1.76
N GLN A 33 24.38 6.63 -0.96
CA GLN A 33 23.81 6.71 0.39
C GLN A 33 22.36 7.22 0.36
N VAL A 34 22.07 8.15 -0.54
CA VAL A 34 20.73 8.71 -0.74
C VAL A 34 19.80 7.64 -1.32
N GLU A 35 20.27 6.89 -2.32
CA GLU A 35 19.56 5.73 -2.89
C GLU A 35 19.18 4.71 -1.83
N ARG A 36 20.16 4.26 -1.05
CA ARG A 36 19.92 3.24 -0.02
C ARG A 36 18.90 3.74 1.02
N THR A 37 18.96 5.02 1.38
CA THR A 37 18.01 5.63 2.31
C THR A 37 16.59 5.66 1.73
N MET A 38 16.45 6.07 0.46
CA MET A 38 15.15 6.13 -0.22
C MET A 38 14.55 4.73 -0.43
N VAL A 39 15.36 3.74 -0.81
CA VAL A 39 14.93 2.34 -0.94
C VAL A 39 14.46 1.78 0.41
N CYS A 40 15.21 2.01 1.50
CA CYS A 40 14.79 1.60 2.85
C CYS A 40 13.49 2.29 3.28
N ALA A 41 13.33 3.57 2.96
CA ALA A 41 12.11 4.32 3.24
C ALA A 41 10.91 3.74 2.47
N MET A 42 11.07 3.41 1.18
CA MET A 42 10.04 2.78 0.37
C MET A 42 9.64 1.39 0.89
N ILE A 43 10.61 0.54 1.26
CA ILE A 43 10.32 -0.77 1.88
C ILE A 43 9.48 -0.57 3.14
N THR A 44 9.90 0.38 3.98
CA THR A 44 9.19 0.70 5.22
C THR A 44 7.80 1.27 4.96
N LEU A 45 7.59 2.07 3.91
CA LEU A 45 6.27 2.59 3.54
C LEU A 45 5.35 1.55 2.92
N LEU A 46 5.88 0.56 2.22
CA LEU A 46 5.06 -0.47 1.55
C LEU A 46 4.80 -1.69 2.44
N ASP A 47 5.49 -1.81 3.57
CA ASP A 47 5.33 -2.91 4.52
C ASP A 47 3.89 -3.03 5.04
N GLY A 48 3.23 -4.17 4.83
CA GLY A 48 1.85 -4.42 5.25
C GLY A 48 0.75 -3.94 4.29
N VAL A 49 1.09 -3.17 3.24
CA VAL A 49 0.13 -2.70 2.23
C VAL A 49 -0.47 -3.86 1.41
N PRO A 50 0.33 -4.82 0.88
CA PRO A 50 -0.23 -5.97 0.15
C PRO A 50 -1.18 -6.82 0.99
N GLU A 51 -0.87 -7.00 2.28
CA GLU A 51 -1.67 -7.75 3.23
C GLU A 51 -3.02 -7.07 3.48
N SER A 52 -3.03 -5.75 3.60
CA SER A 52 -4.26 -4.96 3.72
C SER A 52 -5.14 -5.01 2.49
N ILE A 53 -4.56 -4.91 1.29
CA ILE A 53 -5.31 -5.05 0.04
C ILE A 53 -5.91 -6.46 -0.08
N ARG A 54 -5.13 -7.51 0.26
CA ARG A 54 -5.62 -8.89 0.30
C ARG A 54 -6.73 -9.09 1.33
N ALA A 55 -6.59 -8.52 2.53
CA ALA A 55 -7.59 -8.60 3.58
C ALA A 55 -8.90 -7.93 3.16
N PHE A 56 -8.84 -6.75 2.54
CA PHE A 56 -10.00 -6.09 1.96
C PHE A 56 -10.67 -6.94 0.87
N ASN A 57 -9.90 -7.42 -0.12
CA ASN A 57 -10.41 -8.25 -1.21
C ASN A 57 -11.00 -9.59 -0.74
N ASN A 58 -10.51 -10.15 0.36
CA ASN A 58 -11.05 -11.37 0.94
C ASN A 58 -12.30 -11.08 1.79
N GLY A 59 -12.41 -9.90 2.40
CA GLY A 59 -13.60 -9.41 3.08
C GLY A 59 -14.76 -9.14 2.11
N THR A 60 -14.50 -8.53 0.95
CA THR A 60 -15.50 -8.28 -0.09
C THR A 60 -16.03 -9.57 -0.74
N LYS A 61 -15.21 -10.63 -0.80
CA LYS A 61 -15.68 -11.98 -1.21
C LYS A 61 -16.63 -12.63 -0.20
N LYS A 62 -16.61 -12.20 1.06
CA LYS A 62 -17.43 -12.78 2.13
C LYS A 62 -18.84 -12.16 2.23
N THR A 63 -19.08 -11.01 1.59
CA THR A 63 -20.37 -10.28 1.65
C THR A 63 -21.33 -10.60 0.50
N TYR A 64 -21.00 -11.51 -0.41
CA TYR A 64 -21.93 -11.99 -1.44
C TYR A 64 -22.50 -13.37 -1.09
N TRP A 65 -23.37 -13.42 -0.07
CA TRP A 65 -24.35 -14.50 0.18
C TRP A 65 -25.49 -13.91 1.04
N GLY A 66 -26.77 -13.87 0.64
CA GLY A 66 -27.47 -14.54 -0.47
C GLY A 66 -28.72 -13.76 -0.95
N PRO A 67 -29.56 -14.38 -1.81
CA PRO A 67 -30.69 -13.73 -2.47
C PRO A 67 -31.74 -13.27 -1.45
N CYS A 68 -32.35 -12.11 -1.70
CA CYS A 68 -33.50 -11.61 -0.95
C CYS A 68 -34.60 -12.67 -0.96
N THR A 69 -34.93 -13.26 0.19
CA THR A 69 -36.20 -13.96 0.36
C THR A 69 -37.24 -12.91 0.73
N ASP A 70 -38.09 -12.57 -0.25
CA ASP A 70 -39.37 -11.94 -0.01
C ASP A 70 -40.25 -12.97 0.73
N ASP A 71 -40.34 -12.87 2.05
CA ASP A 71 -41.34 -13.61 2.83
C ASP A 71 -42.66 -12.82 2.83
N ASN A 72 -43.63 -13.43 2.14
CA ASN A 72 -45.05 -13.08 2.08
C ASN A 72 -45.77 -13.31 3.41
#